data_AF-A0A3G8C989-F1
#
_entry.id   AF-A0A3G8C989-F1
#
_cell.length_a   1.000
_cell.length_b   1.000
_cell.length_c   1.000
_cell.angle_alpha   90.00
_cell.angle_beta   90.00
_cell.angle_gamma   90.00
#
_symmetry.space_group_name_H-M   'P 1'
#
loop_
_entity.id
_entity.type
_entity.pdbx_description
1 polymer ?
#
loop_
_entity_poly.entity_id
_entity_poly.type
_entity_poly.pdbx_seq_one_letter_code
_entity_poly.pdbx_strand_id
1 'polypeptide(L)'
;MIDSATGMKPGERYSIESQERTHHFPGFFLDGKYYLGPELMTAVGWLEGQKFLYDELDALGDPVFPERVAGVIEDLTLTLNDGARLKLKEVRFHAPLEQPDPKSTRKIEGGWRDRPLLIAGVTALAFGVIAFALARQKREKRGLRR
;
A
#
# COMPACT_ATOMS: atom_id res chain seq x y z
N MET A 1 -1.13 -20.40 3.97
CA MET A 1 -0.70 -19.99 5.32
C MET A 1 0.80 -19.89 5.28
N ILE A 2 1.40 -18.81 5.82
CA ILE A 2 2.86 -18.70 5.89
C ILE A 2 3.35 -19.78 6.85
N ASP A 3 4.41 -20.49 6.45
CA ASP A 3 5.05 -21.47 7.33
C ASP A 3 5.76 -20.75 8.48
N SER A 4 5.51 -21.17 9.72
CA SER A 4 6.11 -20.60 10.92
C SER A 4 7.64 -20.67 10.91
N ALA A 5 8.23 -21.67 10.25
CA ALA A 5 9.68 -21.84 10.13
C ALA A 5 10.34 -20.71 9.34
N THR A 6 9.59 -19.96 8.54
CA THR A 6 10.13 -18.77 7.83
C THR A 6 10.49 -17.63 8.77
N GLY A 7 9.92 -17.62 10.00
CA GLY A 7 10.04 -16.52 10.95
C GLY A 7 9.19 -15.28 10.61
N MET A 8 8.50 -15.28 9.47
CA MET A 8 7.63 -14.17 9.06
C MET A 8 6.27 -14.24 9.76
N LYS A 9 5.72 -13.07 10.09
CA LYS A 9 4.39 -12.94 10.68
C LYS A 9 3.37 -12.49 9.63
N PRO A 10 2.13 -13.01 9.68
CA PRO A 10 1.03 -12.48 8.87
C PRO A 10 0.80 -10.98 9.13
N GLY A 11 0.48 -10.22 8.08
CA GLY A 11 0.25 -8.78 8.11
C GLY A 11 1.51 -7.90 8.16
N GLU A 12 2.67 -8.48 8.45
CA GLU A 12 3.95 -7.75 8.49
C GLU A 12 4.65 -7.77 7.12
N ARG A 13 5.48 -6.75 6.88
CA ARG A 13 6.27 -6.66 5.65
C ARG A 13 7.73 -6.97 5.90
N TYR A 14 8.35 -7.68 4.98
CA TYR A 14 9.76 -8.04 5.07
C TYR A 14 10.49 -7.76 3.76
N SER A 15 11.56 -6.96 3.80
CA SER A 15 12.46 -6.77 2.65
C SER A 15 13.67 -7.69 2.77
N ILE A 16 14.20 -8.15 1.64
CA ILE A 16 15.46 -8.90 1.60
C ILE A 16 16.61 -7.89 1.60
N GLU A 17 17.56 -8.05 2.52
CA GLU A 17 18.77 -7.25 2.53
C GLU A 17 19.65 -7.59 1.34
N SER A 18 20.01 -6.57 0.57
CA SER A 18 20.96 -6.72 -0.52
C SER A 18 22.37 -6.95 0.03
N GLN A 19 23.08 -7.90 -0.57
CA GLN A 19 24.52 -8.09 -0.36
C GLN A 19 25.27 -7.84 -1.67
N GLU A 20 26.54 -7.46 -1.57
CA GLU A 20 27.39 -7.29 -2.73
C GLU A 20 27.52 -8.64 -3.48
N ARG A 21 27.38 -8.59 -4.81
CA ARG A 21 27.50 -9.75 -5.73
C ARG A 21 26.41 -10.81 -5.64
N THR A 22 25.29 -10.54 -4.98
CA THR A 22 24.11 -11.41 -4.98
C THR A 22 22.98 -10.79 -5.80
N HIS A 23 22.00 -11.60 -6.22
CA HIS A 23 20.79 -11.09 -6.86
C HIS A 23 20.11 -10.03 -5.98
N HIS A 24 19.74 -8.89 -6.58
CA HIS A 24 19.09 -7.80 -5.87
C HIS A 24 17.58 -7.99 -5.89
N PHE A 25 16.98 -7.99 -4.71
CA PHE A 25 15.55 -8.17 -4.50
C PHE A 25 14.93 -6.84 -4.06
N PRO A 26 14.40 -6.00 -4.97
CA PRO A 26 14.00 -4.62 -4.65
C PRO A 26 12.67 -4.52 -3.89
N GLY A 27 11.93 -5.62 -3.80
CA GLY A 27 10.59 -5.71 -3.24
C GLY A 27 10.52 -6.12 -1.77
N PHE A 28 9.31 -6.50 -1.36
CA PHE A 28 9.00 -6.96 -0.01
C PHE A 28 8.00 -8.12 -0.02
N PHE A 29 8.08 -8.96 1.00
CA PHE A 29 7.05 -9.93 1.34
C PHE A 29 5.93 -9.27 2.13
N LEU A 30 4.68 -9.65 1.84
CA LEU A 30 3.49 -9.39 2.64
C LEU A 30 2.55 -10.58 2.50
N ASP A 31 2.16 -11.18 3.62
CA ASP A 31 1.27 -12.34 3.66
C ASP A 31 1.71 -13.52 2.77
N GLY A 32 3.03 -13.74 2.70
CA GLY A 32 3.65 -14.79 1.90
C GLY A 32 3.69 -14.53 0.40
N LYS A 33 3.30 -13.34 -0.06
CA LYS A 33 3.46 -12.87 -1.44
C LYS A 33 4.59 -11.85 -1.50
N TYR A 34 5.31 -11.83 -2.61
CA TYR A 34 6.41 -10.91 -2.86
C TYR A 34 6.01 -9.88 -3.93
N TYR A 35 6.16 -8.61 -3.60
CA TYR A 35 5.78 -7.47 -4.44
C TYR A 35 7.01 -6.61 -4.71
N LEU A 36 7.25 -6.15 -5.94
CA LEU A 36 8.41 -5.28 -6.25
C LEU A 36 8.24 -3.85 -5.73
N GLY A 37 7.05 -3.48 -5.27
CA GLY A 37 6.75 -2.12 -4.83
C GLY A 37 5.33 -2.02 -4.29
N PRO A 38 5.03 -0.98 -3.48
CA PRO A 38 3.74 -0.80 -2.83
C PRO A 38 2.59 -0.57 -3.81
N GLU A 39 2.89 0.01 -4.98
CA GLU A 39 1.89 0.36 -5.98
C GLU A 39 1.57 -0.80 -6.92
N LEU A 40 2.34 -1.89 -6.83
CA LEU A 40 2.14 -3.06 -7.66
C LEU A 40 1.04 -3.93 -7.05
N MET A 41 -0.08 -4.01 -7.75
CA MET A 41 -1.20 -4.87 -7.39
C MET A 41 -0.97 -6.36 -7.72
N THR A 42 0.14 -6.68 -8.39
CA THR A 42 0.48 -8.04 -8.82
C THR A 42 1.73 -8.51 -8.08
N ALA A 43 1.60 -9.59 -7.31
CA ALA A 43 2.73 -10.27 -6.72
C ALA A 43 3.54 -10.98 -7.81
N VAL A 44 4.87 -10.87 -7.75
CA VAL A 44 5.81 -11.52 -8.69
C VAL A 44 6.51 -12.71 -8.06
N GLY A 45 6.20 -13.03 -6.80
CA GLY A 45 6.71 -14.20 -6.12
C GLY A 45 5.82 -14.57 -4.94
N TRP A 46 6.01 -15.76 -4.41
CA TRP A 46 5.24 -16.25 -3.26
C TRP A 46 5.97 -17.37 -2.54
N LEU A 47 5.50 -17.65 -1.33
CA LEU A 47 5.99 -18.75 -0.52
C LEU A 47 5.13 -20.00 -0.72
N GLU A 48 5.80 -21.13 -0.91
CA GLU A 48 5.21 -22.46 -0.80
C GLU A 48 5.92 -23.21 0.34
N GLY A 49 5.30 -23.19 1.53
CA GLY A 49 5.98 -23.56 2.76
C GLY A 49 7.14 -22.59 3.03
N GLN A 50 8.37 -23.10 2.99
CA GLN A 50 9.59 -22.31 3.09
C GLN A 50 10.21 -21.94 1.73
N LYS A 51 9.74 -22.54 0.63
CA LYS A 51 10.30 -22.27 -0.70
C LYS A 51 9.84 -20.90 -1.18
N PHE A 52 10.77 -20.08 -1.64
CA PHE A 52 10.48 -18.80 -2.27
C PHE A 52 10.47 -18.97 -3.79
N LEU A 53 9.26 -18.91 -4.36
CA LEU A 53 9.06 -18.87 -5.80
C LEU A 53 9.13 -17.43 -6.30
N TYR A 54 9.87 -17.21 -7.38
CA TYR A 54 10.13 -15.91 -7.99
C TYR A 54 9.92 -15.98 -9.51
N ASP A 55 8.90 -15.27 -9.97
CA ASP A 55 8.33 -15.39 -11.32
C ASP A 55 8.87 -14.33 -12.30
N GLU A 56 9.84 -13.51 -11.87
CA GLU A 56 10.44 -12.49 -12.73
C GLU A 56 11.18 -13.14 -13.90
N LEU A 57 11.04 -12.53 -15.07
CA LEU A 57 11.70 -12.92 -16.30
C LEU A 57 12.79 -11.92 -16.63
N ASP A 58 13.88 -12.39 -17.22
CA ASP A 58 14.94 -11.55 -17.73
C ASP A 58 14.56 -10.86 -19.07
N ALA A 59 15.51 -10.15 -19.66
CA ALA A 59 15.30 -9.43 -20.93
C ALA A 59 15.02 -10.35 -22.13
N LEU A 60 15.36 -11.64 -22.03
CA LEU A 60 15.09 -12.66 -23.06
C LEU A 60 13.75 -13.37 -22.83
N GLY A 61 13.11 -13.13 -21.68
CA GLY A 61 11.88 -13.79 -21.26
C GLY A 61 12.10 -15.09 -20.51
N ASP A 62 13.35 -15.40 -20.15
CA ASP A 62 13.70 -16.60 -19.37
C ASP A 62 13.54 -16.32 -17.87
N PRO A 63 13.09 -17.29 -17.06
CA PRO A 63 13.03 -17.12 -15.61
C PRO A 63 14.39 -16.77 -15.01
N VAL A 64 14.41 -15.77 -14.14
CA VAL A 64 15.64 -15.33 -13.44
C VAL A 64 16.25 -16.46 -12.61
N PHE A 65 15.42 -17.35 -12.05
CA PHE A 65 15.86 -18.52 -11.30
C PHE A 65 15.37 -19.82 -11.96
N PRO A 66 16.19 -20.89 -11.96
CA PRO A 66 15.77 -22.21 -12.42
C PRO A 66 14.52 -22.69 -11.68
N GLU A 67 13.58 -23.27 -12.42
CA GLU A 67 12.28 -23.74 -11.90
C GLU A 67 11.46 -22.64 -11.18
N ARG A 68 11.84 -21.36 -11.35
CA ARG A 68 11.28 -20.21 -10.62
C ARG A 68 11.50 -20.29 -9.12
N VAL A 69 12.45 -21.10 -8.63
CA VAL A 69 12.74 -21.22 -7.19
C VAL A 69 13.98 -20.41 -6.88
N ALA A 70 13.80 -19.29 -6.18
CA ALA A 70 14.93 -18.44 -5.75
C ALA A 70 15.72 -19.09 -4.61
N GLY A 71 15.02 -19.77 -3.70
CA GLY A 71 15.66 -20.44 -2.56
C GLY A 71 14.67 -20.83 -1.45
N VAL A 72 15.20 -20.99 -0.24
CA VAL A 72 14.45 -21.39 0.96
C VAL A 72 14.59 -20.35 2.05
N ILE A 73 13.49 -20.00 2.71
CA ILE A 73 13.46 -19.06 3.82
C ILE A 73 13.25 -19.80 5.15
N GLU A 74 14.19 -19.58 6.05
CA GLU A 74 14.15 -20.07 7.43
C GLU A 74 14.68 -19.00 8.37
N ASP A 75 13.99 -18.77 9.50
CA ASP A 75 14.41 -17.80 10.52
C ASP A 75 14.82 -16.44 9.94
N LEU A 76 13.95 -15.86 9.09
CA LEU A 76 14.19 -14.60 8.39
C LEU A 76 15.51 -14.58 7.60
N THR A 77 15.89 -15.72 7.04
CA THR A 77 17.09 -15.87 6.21
C THR A 77 16.72 -16.61 4.92
N LEU A 78 16.89 -15.95 3.78
CA LEU A 78 16.80 -16.57 2.46
C LEU A 78 18.14 -17.22 2.13
N THR A 79 18.15 -18.53 1.93
CA THR A 79 19.27 -19.27 1.36
C THR A 79 18.98 -19.52 -0.11
N LEU A 80 19.75 -18.91 -1.00
CA LEU A 80 19.63 -19.06 -2.45
C LEU A 80 20.19 -20.40 -2.92
N ASN A 81 19.86 -20.79 -4.15
CA ASN A 81 20.33 -22.06 -4.74
C ASN A 81 21.85 -22.15 -4.92
N ASP A 82 22.54 -21.01 -4.96
CA ASP A 82 24.01 -20.92 -4.99
C ASP A 82 24.65 -20.99 -3.59
N GLY A 83 23.83 -21.08 -2.53
CA GLY A 83 24.26 -21.11 -1.14
C GLY A 83 24.42 -19.74 -0.49
N ALA A 84 24.19 -18.63 -1.22
CA ALA A 84 24.23 -17.29 -0.64
C ALA A 84 23.10 -17.10 0.38
N ARG A 85 23.39 -16.38 1.47
CA ARG A 85 22.45 -16.19 2.60
C ARG A 85 22.12 -14.72 2.79
N LEU A 86 20.90 -14.34 2.46
CA LEU A 86 20.38 -12.98 2.57
C LEU A 86 19.43 -12.88 3.76
N LYS A 87 19.58 -11.85 4.59
CA LYS A 87 18.70 -11.63 5.74
C LYS A 87 17.43 -10.92 5.31
N LEU A 88 16.31 -11.27 5.93
CA LEU A 88 15.05 -10.54 5.80
C LEU A 88 14.94 -9.57 6.96
N LYS A 89 14.52 -8.34 6.68
CA LYS A 89 14.25 -7.30 7.68
C LYS A 89 12.80 -6.90 7.63
N GLU A 90 12.17 -6.82 8.81
CA GLU A 90 10.85 -6.23 8.95
C GLU A 90 10.93 -4.75 8.57
N VAL A 91 10.01 -4.31 7.69
CA VAL A 91 9.95 -2.94 7.19
C VAL A 91 8.59 -2.35 7.48
N ARG A 92 8.57 -1.18 8.10
CA ARG A 92 7.34 -0.40 8.26
C ARG A 92 7.07 0.36 6.98
N PHE A 93 5.89 0.15 6.41
CA PHE A 93 5.49 0.95 5.26
C PHE A 93 5.07 2.35 5.71
N HIS A 94 5.88 3.34 5.37
CA HIS A 94 5.42 4.72 5.28
C HIS A 94 5.01 4.95 3.83
N ALA A 95 3.71 5.11 3.57
CA ALA A 95 3.25 5.63 2.29
C ALA A 95 3.98 6.96 2.06
N PRO A 96 4.62 7.18 0.89
CA PRO A 96 5.10 8.51 0.55
C PRO A 96 3.91 9.46 0.62
N LEU A 97 3.86 10.30 1.65
CA LEU A 97 3.03 11.49 1.60
C LEU A 97 3.58 12.25 0.39
N GLU A 98 2.74 12.49 -0.61
CA GLU A 98 3.07 13.38 -1.73
C GLU A 98 3.72 14.63 -1.15
N GLN A 99 5.05 14.73 -1.22
CA GLN A 99 5.72 15.96 -0.84
C GLN A 99 5.31 16.95 -1.93
N PRO A 100 4.62 18.04 -1.60
CA PRO A 100 4.24 19.01 -2.60
C PRO A 100 5.53 19.51 -3.25
N ASP A 101 5.65 19.30 -4.57
CA ASP A 101 6.79 19.72 -5.37
C ASP A 101 7.10 21.20 -5.08
N PRO A 102 8.27 21.55 -4.49
CA PRO A 102 8.59 22.94 -4.18
C PRO A 102 8.87 23.79 -5.44
N LYS A 103 8.70 23.23 -6.65
CA LYS A 103 8.95 23.88 -7.94
C LYS A 103 7.72 24.14 -8.80
N SER A 104 6.50 23.98 -8.27
CA SER A 104 5.30 24.48 -8.95
C SER A 104 5.02 25.95 -8.59
N THR A 105 5.98 26.84 -8.84
CA THR A 105 5.68 28.27 -9.01
C THR A 105 5.11 28.47 -10.41
N ARG A 106 3.84 28.12 -10.60
CA ARG A 106 3.06 28.80 -11.64
C ARG A 106 2.86 30.23 -11.17
N LYS A 107 3.67 31.12 -11.73
CA LYS A 107 3.54 32.57 -11.66
C LYS A 107 2.12 32.96 -12.08
N ILE A 108 1.22 33.10 -11.11
CA ILE A 108 -0.07 33.77 -11.32
C ILE A 108 0.21 35.25 -11.08
N GLU A 109 0.69 35.92 -12.12
CA GLU A 109 0.68 37.38 -12.17
C GLU A 109 -0.77 37.83 -12.32
N GLY A 110 -1.32 38.37 -11.25
CA GLY A 110 -2.66 38.94 -11.21
C GLY A 110 -2.94 39.45 -9.81
N GLY A 111 -2.37 40.60 -9.48
CA GLY A 111 -2.50 41.18 -8.14
C GLY A 111 -3.95 41.44 -7.72
N TRP A 112 -4.13 41.71 -6.43
CA TRP A 112 -4.66 42.97 -5.91
C TRP A 112 -4.41 43.00 -4.39
N ARG A 113 -3.39 43.78 -4.01
CA ARG A 113 -3.23 44.60 -2.80
C ARG A 113 -3.74 44.08 -1.45
N ASP A 114 -2.77 43.99 -0.53
CA ASP A 114 -2.92 44.11 0.92
C ASP A 114 -4.00 45.11 1.38
N ARG A 115 -4.91 44.65 2.25
CA ARG A 115 -5.44 45.41 3.39
C ARG A 115 -5.81 44.48 4.57
N PRO A 116 -5.52 44.86 5.83
CA PRO A 116 -5.91 44.12 7.02
C PRO A 116 -7.27 44.58 7.59
N LEU A 117 -7.84 43.70 8.42
CA LEU A 117 -8.88 43.89 9.45
C LEU A 117 -10.38 43.78 9.07
N LEU A 118 -11.02 42.85 9.80
CA LEU A 118 -12.43 42.71 10.21
C LEU A 118 -13.51 42.53 9.13
N ILE A 119 -14.28 41.43 9.24
CA ILE A 119 -15.73 41.46 9.56
C ILE A 119 -16.22 40.00 9.71
N ALA A 120 -17.02 39.81 10.77
CA ALA A 120 -17.78 38.63 11.10
C ALA A 120 -18.79 38.23 10.01
N GLY A 121 -19.18 36.95 9.94
CA GLY A 121 -20.43 36.63 9.25
C GLY A 121 -20.66 35.18 8.82
N VAL A 122 -21.37 34.45 9.69
CA VAL A 122 -22.46 33.52 9.35
C VAL A 122 -22.14 32.32 8.43
N THR A 123 -21.84 31.19 9.07
CA THR A 123 -22.11 29.85 8.54
C THR A 123 -23.62 29.58 8.55
N ALA A 124 -24.27 29.58 7.38
CA ALA A 124 -25.58 28.95 7.20
C ALA A 124 -25.87 28.73 5.71
N LEU A 125 -26.04 27.46 5.32
CA LEU A 125 -27.03 26.91 4.37
C LEU A 125 -26.47 25.71 3.60
N ALA A 126 -26.72 24.49 4.11
CA ALA A 126 -27.13 23.31 3.31
C ALA A 126 -27.34 22.06 4.19
N PHE A 127 -28.12 22.16 5.28
CA PHE A 127 -28.64 20.97 6.01
C PHE A 127 -30.19 20.87 5.93
N GLY A 128 -30.83 21.64 5.05
CA GLY A 128 -32.29 21.76 4.98
C GLY A 128 -33.04 20.66 4.21
N VAL A 129 -32.35 19.74 3.53
CA VAL A 129 -33.00 18.80 2.59
C VAL A 129 -33.34 17.44 3.22
N ILE A 130 -32.68 17.02 4.30
CA ILE A 130 -32.88 15.67 4.86
C ILE A 130 -34.01 15.62 5.92
N ALA A 131 -34.38 16.75 6.54
CA ALA A 131 -35.40 16.76 7.61
C ALA A 131 -36.86 16.83 7.12
N PHE A 132 -37.12 17.23 5.88
CA PHE A 132 -38.50 17.42 5.39
C PHE A 132 -39.19 16.11 4.94
N ALA A 133 -38.43 15.04 4.68
CA ALA A 133 -38.98 13.78 4.16
C ALA A 133 -39.58 12.86 5.25
N LEU A 134 -39.20 13.00 6.52
CA LEU A 134 -39.68 12.11 7.60
C LEU A 134 -40.97 12.62 8.29
N ALA A 135 -41.34 13.88 8.09
CA ALA A 135 -42.55 14.45 8.71
C ALA A 135 -43.86 14.11 7.97
N ARG A 136 -43.80 13.67 6.69
CA ARG A 136 -45.01 13.37 5.90
C ARG A 136 -45.61 12.00 6.22
N GLN A 137 -44.80 11.03 6.66
CA GLN A 137 -45.25 9.65 6.87
C GLN A 137 -46.07 9.44 8.16
N LYS A 138 -46.03 10.37 9.12
CA LYS A 138 -46.71 10.22 10.42
C LYS A 138 -48.14 10.76 10.46
N ARG A 139 -48.62 11.44 9.41
CA ARG A 139 -50.02 11.95 9.36
C ARG A 139 -51.03 11.00 8.72
N GLU A 140 -50.61 9.90 8.11
CA GLU A 140 -51.54 9.02 7.38
C GLU A 140 -52.15 7.88 8.22
N LYS A 141 -51.78 7.74 9.51
CA LYS A 141 -52.28 6.66 10.38
C LYS A 141 -53.19 7.10 11.55
N ARG A 142 -53.72 8.33 11.53
CA ARG A 142 -54.66 8.83 12.56
C ARG A 142 -55.86 9.59 11.99
N GLY A 143 -56.50 9.04 10.97
CA GLY A 143 -57.72 9.60 10.38
C GLY A 143 -58.89 8.63 10.24
N LEU A 144 -58.72 7.33 10.56
CA LEU A 144 -59.79 6.33 10.44
C LEU A 144 -60.35 5.94 11.81
N ARG A 145 -60.94 6.91 12.51
CA ARG A 145 -61.92 6.72 13.59
C ARG A 145 -62.71 8.01 13.77
N ARG A 146 -63.80 8.14 13.01
CA ARG A 146 -65.12 8.61 13.45
C ARG A 146 -66.09 8.51 12.29
#